data_AF-A0A3D5W5G9-F1
#
_entry.id   AF-A0A3D5W5G9-F1
#
_cell.length_a   1.000
_cell.length_b   1.000
_cell.length_c   1.000
_cell.angle_alpha   90.00
_cell.angle_beta   90.00
_cell.angle_gamma   90.00
#
_symmetry.space_group_name_H-M   'P 1'
#
loop_
_entity.id
_entity.type
_entity.pdbx_description
1 polymer ?
#
loop_
_entity_poly.entity_id
_entity_poly.type
_entity_poly.pdbx_seq_one_letter_code
_entity_poly.pdbx_strand_id
1 'polypeptide(L)' 'MIAVNSAEKIVLDWDTLEQRINDSARPLVFTNGVFDILHRGHVAYLEETAALGATLLIALNSDPSVQRLRKAP' A
#
# COMPACT_ATOMS: atom_id res chain seq x y z
N MET A 1 15.15 -11.25 -15.69
CA MET A 1 14.08 -11.41 -14.67
C MET A 1 14.54 -10.61 -13.47
N ILE A 2 14.03 -9.38 -13.29
CA ILE A 2 14.45 -8.52 -12.19
C ILE A 2 13.84 -9.12 -10.92
N ALA A 3 14.69 -9.58 -10.00
CA ALA A 3 14.25 -10.04 -8.70
C ALA A 3 13.56 -8.86 -8.00
N VAL A 4 12.26 -8.96 -7.82
CA VAL A 4 11.50 -7.97 -7.06
C VAL A 4 11.73 -8.26 -5.58
N ASN A 5 12.67 -7.55 -4.96
CA ASN A 5 12.87 -7.66 -3.52
C ASN A 5 11.67 -7.04 -2.80
N SER A 6 10.86 -7.88 -2.15
CA SER A 6 9.66 -7.43 -1.43
C SER A 6 10.01 -6.60 -0.19
N ALA A 7 11.16 -6.86 0.44
CA ALA A 7 11.60 -6.13 1.63
C ALA A 7 11.91 -4.67 1.33
N GLU A 8 12.37 -4.34 0.12
CA GLU A 8 12.62 -2.96 -0.29
C GLU A 8 11.35 -2.15 -0.45
N LYS A 9 10.16 -2.77 -0.52
CA LYS A 9 8.88 -2.08 -0.72
C LYS A 9 8.13 -1.79 0.58
N ILE A 10 8.51 -2.43 1.68
CA ILE A 10 7.86 -2.26 2.98
C ILE A 10 8.63 -1.19 3.76
N VAL A 11 7.92 -0.18 4.24
CA VAL A 11 8.49 0.91 5.05
C VAL A 11 7.78 0.90 6.40
N LEU A 12 8.55 0.89 7.48
CA LEU A 12 8.04 0.73 8.86
C LEU A 12 8.18 2.02 9.70
N ASP A 13 9.00 2.97 9.26
CA ASP A 13 9.26 4.24 9.94
C ASP A 13 8.90 5.46 9.08
N TRP A 14 8.60 6.57 9.76
CA TRP A 14 8.12 7.80 9.12
C TRP A 14 9.21 8.53 8.35
N ASP A 15 10.45 8.54 8.85
CA ASP A 15 11.55 9.26 8.23
C ASP A 15 11.88 8.66 6.85
N THR A 16 11.98 7.34 6.76
CA THR A 16 12.17 6.63 5.49
C THR A 16 10.98 6.81 4.55
N LEU A 17 9.76 6.82 5.09
CA LEU A 17 8.55 7.03 4.28
C LEU A 17 8.55 8.43 3.66
N GLU A 18 8.85 9.46 4.45
CA GLU A 18 8.90 10.85 4.00
C GLU A 18 9.95 11.03 2.90
N GLN A 19 11.16 10.52 3.11
CA GLN A 19 12.22 10.55 2.10
C GLN A 19 11.76 9.89 0.79
N ARG A 20 11.19 8.69 0.86
CA ARG A 20 10.72 7.97 -0.34
C ARG A 20 9.58 8.68 -1.05
N ILE A 21 8.62 9.25 -0.31
CA ILE A 21 7.51 10.00 -0.91
C ILE A 21 8.02 11.26 -1.62
N ASN A 22 9.04 11.92 -1.05
CA ASN A 22 9.64 13.11 -1.65
C ASN A 22 10.40 12.76 -2.94
N ASP A 23 11.09 11.63 -2.97
CA ASP A 23 11.86 11.18 -4.14
C ASP A 23 11.00 10.45 -5.21
N SER A 24 9.74 10.13 -4.88
CA SER A 24 8.85 9.36 -5.75
C SER A 24 8.32 10.17 -6.93
N ALA A 25 8.23 9.51 -8.08
CA ALA A 25 7.62 10.08 -9.28
C ALA A 25 6.14 10.41 -9.06
N ARG A 26 5.70 11.54 -9.64
CA ARG A 26 4.32 12.03 -9.55
C ARG A 26 3.57 11.78 -10.87
N PRO A 27 2.23 11.58 -10.85
CA PRO A 27 1.36 11.67 -9.67
C PRO A 27 1.49 10.45 -8.76
N LEU A 28 1.47 10.71 -7.45
CA LEU A 28 1.47 9.68 -6.42
C LEU A 28 0.02 9.33 -6.10
N VAL A 29 -0.32 8.07 -6.27
CA VAL A 29 -1.63 7.50 -5.97
C VAL A 29 -1.56 6.82 -4.61
N PHE A 30 -2.60 7.00 -3.81
CA PHE A 30 -2.68 6.46 -2.47
C PHE A 30 -3.91 5.58 -2.30
N THR A 31 -3.75 4.45 -1.62
CA THR A 31 -4.85 3.66 -1.11
C THR A 31 -4.51 3.03 0.24
N ASN A 32 -5.52 2.52 0.96
CA ASN A 32 -5.36 1.76 2.19
C ASN A 32 -6.24 0.52 2.19
N GLY A 33 -5.85 -0.47 3.00
CA GLY A 33 -6.66 -1.67 3.20
C GLY A 33 -6.04 -2.66 4.18
N VAL A 34 -6.85 -3.66 4.56
CA VAL A 34 -6.40 -4.74 5.44
C VAL A 34 -5.54 -5.75 4.69
N PHE A 35 -5.95 -6.13 3.49
CA PHE A 35 -5.24 -7.07 2.60
C PHE A 35 -4.79 -8.39 3.25
N ASP A 36 -5.54 -8.92 4.22
CA ASP A 36 -5.22 -10.14 4.98
C ASP A 36 -4.98 -11.37 4.07
N ILE A 37 -5.96 -11.69 3.22
CA ILE A 37 -5.83 -12.71 2.17
C ILE A 37 -5.95 -12.04 0.81
N LEU A 38 -4.87 -12.06 0.03
CA LEU A 38 -4.89 -11.56 -1.34
C LEU A 38 -5.68 -12.51 -2.25
N HIS A 39 -6.54 -11.92 -3.07
CA HIS A 39 -7.29 -12.61 -4.11
C HIS A 39 -7.33 -11.76 -5.37
N ARG A 40 -7.82 -12.33 -6.48
CA ARG A 40 -7.89 -11.65 -7.80
C ARG A 40 -8.49 -10.25 -7.77
N GLY A 41 -9.44 -10.00 -6.86
CA GLY A 41 -10.10 -8.70 -6.70
C GLY A 41 -9.13 -7.62 -6.20
N HIS A 42 -8.29 -7.95 -5.23
CA HIS A 42 -7.25 -7.03 -4.75
C HIS A 42 -6.20 -6.77 -5.84
N VAL A 43 -5.80 -7.78 -6.61
CA VAL A 43 -4.82 -7.60 -7.69
C VAL A 43 -5.37 -6.65 -8.76
N ALA A 44 -6.57 -6.94 -9.30
CA ALA A 44 -7.19 -6.08 -10.30
C ALA A 44 -7.38 -4.64 -9.78
N TYR A 45 -7.83 -4.50 -8.54
CA TYR A 45 -7.97 -3.19 -7.89
C TYR A 45 -6.65 -2.42 -7.78
N LEU A 46 -5.56 -3.08 -7.35
CA LEU A 46 -4.26 -2.45 -7.21
C LEU A 46 -3.62 -2.14 -8.57
N GLU A 47 -3.86 -2.98 -9.59
CA GLU A 47 -3.43 -2.71 -10.97
C GLU A 47 -4.13 -1.48 -11.55
N GLU A 48 -5.45 -1.39 -11.40
CA GLU A 48 -6.23 -0.21 -11.81
C GLU A 48 -5.75 1.04 -11.08
N THR A 49 -5.51 0.95 -9.77
CA THR A 49 -5.02 2.06 -8.95
C THR A 49 -3.61 2.49 -9.38
N ALA A 50 -2.71 1.55 -9.63
CA ALA A 50 -1.35 1.83 -10.09
C ALA A 50 -1.34 2.52 -11.46
N ALA A 51 -2.28 2.19 -12.35
CA ALA A 51 -2.39 2.82 -13.67
C ALA A 51 -2.77 4.30 -13.63
N LEU A 52 -3.26 4.80 -12.49
CA LEU A 52 -3.64 6.21 -12.30
C LEU A 52 -2.43 7.14 -12.04
N GLY A 53 -1.23 6.59 -11.86
CA GLY A 53 -0.06 7.43 -11.63
C GLY A 53 1.28 6.76 -11.76
N ALA A 54 2.31 7.51 -11.35
CA ALA A 54 3.71 7.07 -11.48
C ALA A 54 4.19 6.31 -10.25
N THR A 55 3.56 6.53 -9.09
CA THR A 55 3.88 5.84 -7.83
C THR A 55 2.59 5.45 -7.12
N LEU A 56 2.50 4.21 -6.64
CA LEU A 56 1.41 3.75 -5.77
C LEU A 56 1.92 3.54 -4.34
N LEU A 57 1.36 4.29 -3.40
CA LEU A 57 1.53 4.11 -1.96
C LEU A 57 0.34 3.36 -1.37
N ILE A 58 0.60 2.24 -0.70
CA ILE A 58 -0.41 1.42 -0.04
C ILE A 58 -0.18 1.44 1.47
N ALA A 59 -1.14 1.97 2.22
CA ALA A 59 -1.13 1.87 3.68
C ALA A 59 -1.84 0.58 4.14
N LEU A 60 -1.16 -0.23 4.94
CA LEU A 60 -1.73 -1.42 5.55
C LEU A 60 -2.35 -1.08 6.91
N ASN A 61 -3.59 -1.46 7.12
CA ASN A 61 -4.27 -1.25 8.39
C ASN A 61 -3.67 -2.15 9.47
N SER A 62 -3.33 -1.58 10.63
CA SER A 62 -2.92 -2.34 11.80
C SER A 62 -4.08 -3.12 12.43
N ASP A 63 -3.80 -4.20 13.16
CA ASP A 63 -4.83 -4.99 13.83
C ASP A 63 -5.76 -4.15 14.72
N PRO A 64 -5.27 -3.19 15.54
CA PRO A 64 -6.16 -2.32 16.31
C PRO A 64 -7.04 -1.41 15.44
N SER A 65 -6.58 -1.03 14.24
CA SER A 65 -7.40 -0.28 13.27
C SER A 65 -8.54 -1.15 12.74
N VAL A 66 -8.24 -2.40 12.36
CA VAL A 66 -9.22 -3.35 11.83
C VAL A 66 -10.28 -3.71 12.87
N GLN A 67 -9.88 -3.94 14.12
CA GLN A 67 -10.81 -4.24 15.21
C GLN A 67 -11.80 -3.10 15.47
N ARG A 68 -11.39 -1.84 15.33
CA ARG A 68 -12.29 -0.67 15.45
C ARG A 68 -13.26 -0.51 14.28
N LEU A 69 -12.86 -0.97 13.09
CA LEU A 69 -13.68 -0.91 11.87
C LEU A 69 -14.77 -1.99 11.83
N ARG A 70 -14.55 -3.11 12.52
CA ARG A 70 -15.60 -4.08 12.79
C ARG A 70 -16.62 -3.39 13.73
N LYS A 71 -17.73 -2.89 13.16
CA LYS A 71 -18.90 -2.53 13.97
C LYS A 71 -19.21 -3.72 14.88
N ALA A 72 -19.43 -3.42 16.16
CA ALA A 72 -19.91 -4.34 17.20
C ALA A 72 -21.04 -5.27 16.68
N PRO A 73 -21.22 -6.46 17.28
CA PRO A 73 -22.04 -7.56 16.74
C PRO A 73 -23.41 -7.18 16.20
#